data_AF-A0A6A6XAP9-F1
#
_entry.id   AF-A0A6A6XAP9-F1
#
_cell.length_a   1.000
_cell.length_b   1.000
_cell.length_c   1.000
_cell.angle_alpha   90.00
_cell.angle_beta   90.00
_cell.angle_gamma   90.00
#
_symmetry.space_group_name_H-M   'P 1'
#
loop_
_entity.id
_entity.type
_entity.pdbx_description
1 polymer ?
#
loop_
_entity_poly.entity_id
_entity_poly.type
_entity_poly.pdbx_seq_one_letter_code
_entity_poly.pdbx_strand_id
1 'polypeptide(L)'
;ERSKILNWLSGTDPSTNFNTARKKHEKDTGKWLLHSEQFQSWKKTDGQIMWLYGIPGAGKTIIRFIMVDHVATEYDSQLDCRIAYYYFDFNDPGKQMLIGCLRSLVQQLCTQTRVIPEPIMSLYALSKGRSPSAAQLIGALTTSFHGDSNNYIVIDALDECKEEEGERERAAFFDALTELKN
;
A
#
# COMPACT_ATOMS: atom_id res chain seq x y z
N GLU A 1 8.64 16.37 -15.75
CA GLU A 1 9.10 16.04 -14.39
C GLU A 1 8.20 15.06 -13.65
N ARG A 2 6.91 15.32 -13.40
CA ARG A 2 6.00 14.37 -12.69
C ARG A 2 6.10 12.92 -13.18
N SER A 3 5.91 12.68 -14.48
CA SER A 3 5.99 11.33 -15.04
C SER A 3 7.36 10.67 -14.89
N LYS A 4 8.45 11.45 -14.88
CA LYS A 4 9.80 10.91 -14.65
C LYS A 4 9.98 10.43 -13.22
N ILE A 5 9.45 11.17 -12.24
CA ILE A 5 9.47 10.79 -10.82
C ILE A 5 8.61 9.55 -10.59
N LEU A 6 7.39 9.53 -11.13
CA LEU A 6 6.51 8.36 -11.01
C LEU A 6 7.09 7.12 -11.68
N ASN A 7 7.76 7.27 -12.84
CA ASN A 7 8.48 6.18 -13.49
C ASN A 7 9.72 5.77 -12.70
N TRP A 8 10.42 6.69 -12.07
CA TRP A 8 11.56 6.36 -11.21
C TRP A 8 11.13 5.60 -9.94
N LEU A 9 9.94 5.91 -9.42
CA LEU A 9 9.29 5.15 -8.35
C LEU A 9 8.64 3.85 -8.83
N SER A 10 8.57 3.57 -10.14
CA SER A 10 7.84 2.40 -10.62
C SER A 10 8.45 1.14 -10.02
N GLY A 11 7.65 0.41 -9.25
CA GLY A 11 8.01 -0.88 -8.68
C GLY A 11 7.18 -1.97 -9.32
N THR A 12 6.91 -3.00 -8.54
CA THR A 12 6.06 -4.11 -8.96
C THR A 12 4.61 -3.66 -9.02
N ASP A 13 3.91 -4.03 -10.11
CA ASP A 13 2.52 -3.67 -10.35
C ASP A 13 1.56 -4.59 -9.56
N PRO A 14 0.87 -4.08 -8.52
CA PRO A 14 -0.06 -4.87 -7.73
C PRO A 14 -1.41 -5.09 -8.44
N SER A 15 -1.65 -4.41 -9.56
CA SER A 15 -2.92 -4.49 -10.30
C SER A 15 -3.20 -5.89 -10.83
N THR A 16 -2.15 -6.68 -11.09
CA THR A 16 -2.27 -8.06 -11.57
C THR A 16 -2.95 -8.98 -10.54
N ASN A 17 -2.55 -8.92 -9.27
CA ASN A 17 -3.16 -9.65 -8.17
C ASN A 17 -4.57 -9.11 -7.90
N PHE A 18 -4.74 -7.78 -7.87
CA PHE A 18 -6.05 -7.14 -7.70
C PHE A 18 -7.06 -7.61 -8.76
N ASN A 19 -6.68 -7.55 -10.04
CA ASN A 19 -7.52 -7.97 -11.15
C ASN A 19 -7.83 -9.48 -11.13
N THR A 20 -6.88 -10.29 -10.70
CA THR A 20 -7.10 -11.74 -10.55
C THR A 20 -8.08 -12.03 -9.42
N ALA A 21 -7.94 -11.36 -8.27
CA ALA A 21 -8.86 -11.47 -7.15
C ALA A 21 -10.27 -10.99 -7.54
N ARG A 22 -10.37 -9.87 -8.25
CA ARG A 22 -11.64 -9.35 -8.80
C ARG A 22 -12.34 -10.36 -9.71
N LYS A 23 -11.61 -11.02 -10.62
CA LYS A 23 -12.19 -12.04 -11.52
C LYS A 23 -12.67 -13.30 -10.79
N LYS A 24 -12.05 -13.63 -9.65
CA LYS A 24 -12.41 -14.78 -8.81
C LYS A 24 -13.45 -14.45 -7.75
N HIS A 25 -13.79 -13.18 -7.57
CA HIS A 25 -14.75 -12.75 -6.57
C HIS A 25 -16.16 -13.17 -6.98
N GLU A 26 -16.80 -13.95 -6.11
CA GLU A 26 -18.21 -14.29 -6.24
C GLU A 26 -19.06 -13.28 -5.47
N LYS A 27 -20.24 -12.98 -6.02
CA LYS A 27 -21.18 -12.02 -5.42
C LYS A 27 -21.40 -12.34 -3.94
N ASP A 28 -21.48 -11.29 -3.13
CA ASP A 28 -21.73 -11.33 -1.69
C ASP A 28 -20.60 -11.93 -0.82
N THR A 29 -19.56 -12.53 -1.42
CA THR A 29 -18.38 -13.01 -0.68
C THR A 29 -17.70 -11.86 0.05
N GLY A 30 -17.31 -12.08 1.31
CA GLY A 30 -16.57 -11.12 2.15
C GLY A 30 -17.36 -9.89 2.61
N LYS A 31 -18.65 -9.76 2.28
CA LYS A 31 -19.50 -8.64 2.74
C LYS A 31 -19.59 -8.55 4.26
N TRP A 32 -19.51 -9.67 4.97
CA TRP A 32 -19.53 -9.69 6.44
C TRP A 32 -18.41 -8.82 7.02
N LEU A 33 -17.23 -8.76 6.38
CA LEU A 33 -16.10 -7.95 6.86
C LEU A 33 -16.44 -6.46 6.78
N LEU A 34 -17.06 -6.02 5.68
CA LEU A 34 -17.42 -4.61 5.48
C LEU A 34 -18.39 -4.11 6.55
N HIS A 35 -19.19 -4.99 7.15
CA HIS A 35 -20.10 -4.68 8.24
C HIS A 35 -19.51 -4.93 9.64
N SER A 36 -18.29 -5.46 9.72
CA SER A 36 -17.64 -5.72 11.01
C SER A 36 -17.20 -4.44 11.69
N GLU A 37 -17.27 -4.41 13.02
CA GLU A 37 -16.78 -3.28 13.82
C GLU A 37 -15.29 -3.03 13.58
N GLN A 38 -14.51 -4.09 13.37
CA GLN A 38 -13.08 -4.01 13.12
C GLN A 38 -12.77 -3.21 11.84
N PHE A 39 -13.45 -3.52 10.73
CA PHE A 39 -13.28 -2.79 9.47
C PHE A 39 -13.78 -1.36 9.57
N GLN A 40 -14.95 -1.15 10.19
CA GLN A 40 -15.51 0.19 10.37
C GLN A 40 -14.63 1.08 11.25
N SER A 41 -14.04 0.51 12.30
CA SER A 41 -13.07 1.20 13.17
C SER A 41 -11.80 1.56 12.40
N TRP A 42 -11.21 0.60 11.67
CA TRP A 42 -10.06 0.83 10.81
C TRP A 42 -10.27 1.96 9.81
N LYS A 43 -11.47 2.03 9.23
CA LYS A 43 -11.77 3.02 8.20
C LYS A 43 -11.99 4.43 8.78
N LYS A 44 -12.55 4.55 9.98
CA LYS A 44 -12.98 5.84 10.59
C LYS A 44 -11.99 6.43 11.59
N THR A 45 -11.10 5.61 12.13
CA THR A 45 -10.18 6.01 13.20
C THR A 45 -8.80 6.25 12.62
N ASP A 46 -8.27 7.45 12.84
CA ASP A 46 -6.95 7.80 12.37
C ASP A 46 -5.84 6.98 13.07
N GLY A 47 -4.83 6.57 12.31
CA GLY A 47 -3.74 5.71 12.78
C GLY A 47 -4.13 4.30 13.20
N GLN A 48 -5.34 3.84 12.85
CA GLN A 48 -5.80 2.51 13.23
C GLN A 48 -5.16 1.42 12.36
N ILE A 49 -4.61 0.38 13.00
CA ILE A 49 -4.12 -0.82 12.32
C ILE A 49 -5.15 -1.93 12.45
N MET A 50 -5.41 -2.63 11.35
CA MET A 50 -6.22 -3.84 11.32
C MET A 50 -5.42 -5.01 10.77
N TRP A 51 -5.34 -6.07 11.56
CA TRP A 51 -4.79 -7.34 11.12
C TRP A 51 -5.89 -8.32 10.74
N LEU A 52 -5.80 -8.88 9.55
CA LEU A 52 -6.68 -9.93 9.06
C LEU A 52 -5.90 -11.23 8.92
N TYR A 53 -6.21 -12.19 9.80
CA TYR A 53 -5.60 -13.52 9.81
C TYR A 53 -6.60 -14.58 9.34
N GLY A 54 -6.07 -15.70 8.85
CA GLY A 54 -6.88 -16.85 8.46
C GLY A 54 -6.01 -17.95 7.88
N ILE A 55 -6.54 -19.17 7.85
CA ILE A 55 -5.83 -20.33 7.31
C ILE A 55 -5.46 -20.14 5.82
N PRO A 56 -4.41 -20.81 5.32
CA PRO A 56 -4.16 -20.89 3.88
C PRO A 56 -5.42 -21.33 3.12
N GLY A 57 -5.69 -20.71 1.96
CA GLY A 57 -6.88 -21.01 1.17
C GLY A 57 -8.19 -20.35 1.64
N ALA A 58 -8.22 -19.64 2.78
CA ALA A 58 -9.43 -18.97 3.30
C ALA A 58 -9.94 -17.77 2.47
N GLY A 59 -9.40 -17.53 1.27
CA GLY A 59 -9.84 -16.43 0.40
C GLY A 59 -9.38 -15.04 0.84
N LYS A 60 -8.36 -14.92 1.69
CA LYS A 60 -7.86 -13.62 2.22
C LYS A 60 -7.55 -12.60 1.12
N THR A 61 -6.99 -13.04 -0.02
CA THR A 61 -6.71 -12.17 -1.16
C THR A 61 -7.99 -11.60 -1.80
N ILE A 62 -9.07 -12.37 -1.85
CA ILE A 62 -10.39 -11.87 -2.29
C ILE A 62 -10.89 -10.84 -1.27
N ILE A 63 -10.74 -11.10 0.02
CA ILE A 63 -11.14 -10.16 1.08
C ILE A 63 -10.38 -8.84 0.97
N ARG A 64 -9.08 -8.87 0.71
CA ARG A 64 -8.27 -7.65 0.54
C ARG A 64 -8.64 -6.87 -0.73
N PHE A 65 -8.97 -7.58 -1.82
CA PHE A 65 -9.59 -6.94 -3.00
C PHE A 65 -10.88 -6.20 -2.61
N ILE A 66 -11.79 -6.85 -1.88
CA ILE A 66 -13.07 -6.26 -1.46
C ILE A 66 -12.84 -5.00 -0.61
N MET A 67 -11.85 -5.01 0.29
CA MET A 67 -11.51 -3.82 1.09
C MET A 67 -11.05 -2.66 0.21
N VAL A 68 -10.11 -2.92 -0.70
CA VAL A 68 -9.56 -1.90 -1.60
C VAL A 68 -10.65 -1.35 -2.52
N ASP A 69 -11.45 -2.23 -3.13
CA ASP A 69 -12.56 -1.88 -4.02
C ASP A 69 -13.63 -1.06 -3.29
N HIS A 70 -13.98 -1.45 -2.06
CA HIS A 70 -14.97 -0.73 -1.26
C HIS A 70 -14.49 0.68 -0.86
N VAL A 71 -13.25 0.81 -0.39
CA VAL A 71 -12.67 2.13 -0.07
C VAL A 71 -12.57 2.99 -1.33
N ALA A 72 -12.07 2.44 -2.44
CA ALA A 72 -11.97 3.20 -3.69
C ALA A 72 -13.34 3.67 -4.21
N THR A 73 -14.37 2.82 -4.16
CA THR A 73 -15.70 3.14 -4.70
C THR A 73 -16.51 4.09 -3.83
N GLU A 74 -16.41 3.97 -2.51
CA GLU A 74 -17.18 4.85 -1.60
C GLU A 74 -16.67 6.29 -1.65
N TYR A 75 -15.36 6.47 -1.78
CA TYR A 75 -14.73 7.78 -1.79
C TYR A 75 -14.51 8.37 -3.19
N ASP A 76 -14.91 7.69 -4.27
CA ASP A 76 -14.98 8.32 -5.61
C ASP A 76 -15.93 9.55 -5.64
N SER A 77 -16.75 9.70 -4.59
CA SER A 77 -17.63 10.84 -4.33
C SER A 77 -17.02 11.95 -3.45
N GLN A 78 -15.89 11.72 -2.76
CA GLN A 78 -15.22 12.67 -1.86
C GLN A 78 -13.78 12.87 -2.33
N LEU A 79 -13.43 14.09 -2.76
CA LEU A 79 -12.15 14.43 -3.39
C LEU A 79 -10.89 14.25 -2.51
N ASP A 80 -11.02 13.76 -1.29
CA ASP A 80 -9.98 13.73 -0.25
C ASP A 80 -9.72 12.31 0.31
N CYS A 81 -9.72 11.29 -0.54
CA CYS A 81 -9.32 9.93 -0.15
C CYS A 81 -8.26 9.37 -1.09
N ARG A 82 -7.23 8.73 -0.52
CA ARG A 82 -6.19 8.02 -1.27
C ARG A 82 -6.03 6.61 -0.70
N ILE A 83 -5.89 5.63 -1.59
CA ILE A 83 -5.63 4.25 -1.19
C ILE A 83 -4.42 3.70 -1.93
N ALA A 84 -3.49 3.10 -1.20
CA ALA A 84 -2.38 2.35 -1.74
C ALA A 84 -2.46 0.90 -1.28
N TYR A 85 -2.10 -0.03 -2.15
CA TYR A 85 -2.14 -1.45 -1.81
C TYR A 85 -0.99 -2.22 -2.42
N TYR A 86 -0.63 -3.33 -1.78
CA TYR A 86 0.42 -4.21 -2.28
C TYR A 86 0.11 -5.68 -1.97
N TYR A 87 0.55 -6.56 -2.86
CA TYR A 87 0.45 -8.00 -2.67
C TYR A 87 1.86 -8.60 -2.69
N PHE A 88 2.31 -9.09 -1.54
CA PHE A 88 3.40 -10.06 -1.54
C PHE A 88 2.88 -11.37 -2.13
N ASP A 89 3.75 -12.07 -2.85
CA ASP A 89 3.39 -13.32 -3.55
C ASP A 89 4.60 -14.25 -3.60
N PHE A 90 4.52 -15.36 -2.88
CA PHE A 90 5.54 -16.40 -2.83
C PHE A 90 5.91 -16.97 -4.20
N ASN A 91 5.01 -16.89 -5.18
CA ASN A 91 5.27 -17.40 -6.54
C ASN A 91 5.88 -16.34 -7.47
N ASP A 92 5.93 -15.08 -7.06
CA ASP A 92 6.48 -13.97 -7.84
C ASP A 92 7.67 -13.35 -7.10
N PRO A 93 8.92 -13.70 -7.46
CA PRO A 93 10.11 -13.14 -6.82
C PRO A 93 10.16 -11.60 -6.85
N GLY A 94 9.56 -10.97 -7.87
CA GLY A 94 9.47 -9.52 -7.96
C GLY A 94 8.54 -8.89 -6.92
N LYS A 95 7.62 -9.67 -6.34
CA LYS A 95 6.68 -9.23 -5.30
C LYS A 95 7.14 -9.51 -3.88
N GLN A 96 8.27 -10.17 -3.70
CA GLN A 96 8.77 -10.56 -2.37
C GLN A 96 9.68 -9.50 -1.72
N MET A 97 10.12 -8.51 -2.49
CA MET A 97 11.10 -7.51 -2.04
C MET A 97 10.42 -6.32 -1.36
N LEU A 98 10.91 -5.92 -0.18
CA LEU A 98 10.40 -4.77 0.57
C LEU A 98 10.58 -3.47 -0.22
N ILE A 99 11.72 -3.26 -0.87
CA ILE A 99 11.91 -2.10 -1.77
C ILE A 99 10.82 -2.03 -2.85
N GLY A 100 10.39 -3.18 -3.40
CA GLY A 100 9.32 -3.25 -4.40
C GLY A 100 7.97 -2.77 -3.85
N CYS A 101 7.63 -3.23 -2.64
CA CYS A 101 6.45 -2.80 -1.89
C CYS A 101 6.47 -1.30 -1.62
N LEU A 102 7.53 -0.79 -1.00
CA LEU A 102 7.65 0.62 -0.65
C LEU A 102 7.56 1.54 -1.88
N ARG A 103 8.25 1.20 -2.97
CA ARG A 103 8.18 1.93 -4.24
C ARG A 103 6.75 1.99 -4.77
N SER A 104 6.06 0.84 -4.79
CA SER A 104 4.69 0.74 -5.26
C SER A 104 3.73 1.59 -4.42
N LEU A 105 3.84 1.55 -3.09
CA LEU A 105 3.00 2.35 -2.19
C LEU A 105 3.23 3.85 -2.36
N VAL A 106 4.49 4.31 -2.37
CA VAL A 106 4.84 5.72 -2.58
C VAL A 106 4.35 6.20 -3.95
N GLN A 107 4.53 5.40 -5.00
CA GLN A 107 4.07 5.73 -6.34
C GLN A 107 2.55 5.89 -6.40
N GLN A 108 1.79 4.97 -5.78
CA GLN A 108 0.33 5.03 -5.75
C GLN A 108 -0.18 6.27 -5.02
N LEU A 109 0.39 6.60 -3.86
CA LEU A 109 0.04 7.81 -3.12
C LEU A 109 0.35 9.08 -3.92
N CYS A 110 1.55 9.16 -4.52
CA CYS A 110 1.93 10.30 -5.35
C CYS A 110 1.07 10.44 -6.61
N THR A 111 0.62 9.32 -7.19
CA THR A 111 -0.25 9.34 -8.38
C THR A 111 -1.61 9.96 -8.06
N GLN A 112 -2.10 9.74 -6.83
CA GLN A 112 -3.37 10.26 -6.33
C GLN A 112 -3.29 11.70 -5.77
N THR A 113 -2.11 12.33 -5.76
CA THR A 113 -1.99 13.76 -5.42
C THR A 113 -1.90 14.64 -6.67
N ARG A 114 -2.43 15.87 -6.57
CA ARG A 114 -2.28 16.88 -7.64
C ARG A 114 -0.81 17.28 -7.82
N VAL A 115 -0.08 17.42 -6.72
CA VAL A 115 1.33 17.84 -6.69
C VAL A 115 2.15 16.77 -5.98
N ILE A 116 3.31 16.39 -6.54
CA ILE A 116 4.24 15.48 -5.87
C ILE A 116 4.83 16.22 -4.65
N PRO A 117 4.88 15.61 -3.45
CA PRO A 117 5.48 16.28 -2.29
C PRO A 117 6.94 16.68 -2.54
N GLU A 118 7.35 17.85 -2.07
CA GLU A 118 8.72 18.37 -2.24
C GLU A 118 9.79 17.36 -1.78
N PRO A 119 9.64 16.63 -0.65
CA PRO A 119 10.67 15.70 -0.23
C PRO A 119 10.88 14.54 -1.21
N ILE A 120 9.84 14.15 -1.97
CA ILE A 120 9.95 13.15 -3.03
C ILE A 120 10.70 13.72 -4.25
N MET A 121 10.44 14.98 -4.61
CA MET A 121 11.17 15.66 -5.67
C MET A 121 12.66 15.80 -5.33
N SER A 122 12.96 16.19 -4.08
CA SER A 122 14.31 16.32 -3.56
C SER A 122 15.04 14.98 -3.50
N LEU A 123 14.37 13.92 -3.04
CA LEU A 123 14.92 12.56 -3.08
C LEU A 123 15.24 12.12 -4.51
N TYR A 124 14.34 12.38 -5.47
CA TYR A 124 14.57 12.08 -6.88
C TYR A 124 15.81 12.81 -7.43
N ALA A 125 15.94 14.11 -7.17
CA ALA A 125 17.08 14.91 -7.62
C ALA A 125 18.41 14.40 -7.05
N LEU A 126 18.45 14.05 -5.76
CA LEU A 126 19.64 13.52 -5.08
C LEU A 126 20.01 12.11 -5.54
N SER A 127 19.01 11.31 -5.94
CA SER A 127 19.23 9.93 -6.41
C SER A 127 20.07 9.87 -7.69
N LYS A 128 20.00 10.91 -8.52
CA LYS A 128 20.60 10.96 -9.87
C LYS A 128 20.19 9.75 -10.73
N GLY A 129 18.94 9.29 -10.59
CA GLY A 129 18.40 8.14 -11.33
C GLY A 129 18.72 6.78 -10.71
N ARG A 130 19.46 6.72 -9.60
CA ARG A 130 19.67 5.47 -8.85
C ARG A 130 18.44 5.11 -8.03
N SER A 131 18.28 3.83 -7.71
CA SER A 131 17.24 3.37 -6.80
C SER A 131 17.48 3.91 -5.38
N PRO A 132 16.45 4.46 -4.70
CA PRO A 132 16.49 4.74 -3.27
C PRO A 132 16.78 3.50 -2.42
N SER A 133 17.33 3.71 -1.23
CA SER A 133 17.35 2.67 -0.19
C SER A 133 15.97 2.49 0.46
N ALA A 134 15.77 1.36 1.15
CA ALA A 134 14.55 1.12 1.93
C ALA A 134 14.29 2.24 2.96
N ALA A 135 15.31 2.69 3.69
CA ALA A 135 15.18 3.79 4.65
C ALA A 135 14.71 5.10 3.99
N GLN A 136 15.22 5.44 2.80
CA GLN A 136 14.77 6.61 2.05
C GLN A 136 13.31 6.46 1.59
N LEU A 137 12.91 5.25 1.20
CA LEU A 137 11.54 4.97 0.79
C LEU A 137 10.56 4.94 1.95
N ILE A 138 10.98 4.51 3.15
CA ILE A 138 10.18 4.59 4.37
C ILE A 138 9.89 6.07 4.69
N GLY A 139 10.91 6.93 4.70
CA GLY A 139 10.70 8.37 4.88
C GLY A 139 9.81 8.99 3.79
N ALA A 140 9.97 8.56 2.54
CA ALA A 140 9.12 8.96 1.42
C ALA A 140 7.67 8.51 1.59
N LEU A 141 7.44 7.29 2.10
CA LEU A 141 6.10 6.76 2.40
C LEU A 141 5.44 7.59 3.49
N THR A 142 6.12 7.79 4.61
CA THR A 142 5.64 8.63 5.72
C THR A 142 5.27 10.02 5.22
N THR A 143 6.15 10.67 4.44
CA THR A 143 5.86 12.01 3.90
C THR A 143 4.68 12.02 2.93
N SER A 144 4.57 11.00 2.08
CA SER A 144 3.50 10.92 1.08
C SER A 144 2.15 10.63 1.73
N PHE A 145 2.16 9.96 2.88
CA PHE A 145 0.98 9.59 3.65
C PHE A 145 0.43 10.76 4.47
N HIS A 146 1.26 11.65 5.00
CA HIS A 146 0.77 12.84 5.70
C HIS A 146 0.09 13.84 4.75
N GLY A 147 -0.93 14.55 5.24
CA GLY A 147 -1.65 15.60 4.52
C GLY A 147 -3.16 15.55 4.73
N ASP A 148 -3.89 16.50 4.14
CA ASP A 148 -5.32 16.75 4.42
C ASP A 148 -6.30 15.70 3.84
N SER A 149 -5.81 14.56 3.35
CA SER A 149 -6.64 13.50 2.76
C SER A 149 -6.73 12.29 3.69
N ASN A 150 -7.84 11.55 3.64
CA ASN A 150 -7.93 10.23 4.28
C ASN A 150 -7.08 9.22 3.51
N ASN A 151 -6.05 8.68 4.15
CA ASN A 151 -5.11 7.78 3.50
C ASN A 151 -5.23 6.35 4.03
N TYR A 152 -5.28 5.38 3.12
CA TYR A 152 -5.40 3.96 3.44
C TYR A 152 -4.28 3.16 2.79
N ILE A 153 -3.69 2.24 3.55
CA ILE A 153 -2.74 1.25 3.05
C ILE A 153 -3.28 -0.15 3.32
N VAL A 154 -3.28 -1.01 2.30
CA VAL A 154 -3.69 -2.42 2.41
C VAL A 154 -2.57 -3.33 1.91
N ILE A 155 -2.07 -4.23 2.75
CA ILE A 155 -0.97 -5.14 2.41
C ILE A 155 -1.43 -6.60 2.55
N ASP A 156 -1.26 -7.38 1.48
CA ASP A 156 -1.49 -8.83 1.45
C ASP A 156 -0.17 -9.59 1.70
N ALA A 157 -0.27 -10.68 2.47
CA ALA A 157 0.80 -11.66 2.68
C ALA A 157 2.15 -11.05 3.14
N LEU A 158 2.08 -10.09 4.08
CA LEU A 158 3.27 -9.41 4.62
C LEU A 158 4.29 -10.36 5.28
N ASP A 159 3.87 -11.58 5.63
CA ASP A 159 4.71 -12.69 6.05
C ASP A 159 5.60 -13.27 4.92
N GLU A 160 5.21 -13.10 3.65
CA GLU A 160 5.97 -13.54 2.46
C GLU A 160 7.01 -12.51 1.99
N CYS A 161 7.17 -11.40 2.71
CA CYS A 161 8.24 -10.44 2.48
C CYS A 161 9.60 -11.09 2.80
N LYS A 162 10.49 -11.18 1.82
CA LYS A 162 11.82 -11.77 1.97
C LYS A 162 12.72 -10.94 2.89
N GLU A 163 13.51 -11.64 3.69
CA GLU A 163 14.40 -11.06 4.70
C GLU A 163 15.81 -10.74 4.19
N GLU A 164 16.11 -10.96 2.91
CA GLU A 164 17.44 -10.71 2.33
C GLU A 164 17.90 -9.24 2.42
N GLU A 165 16.97 -8.29 2.63
CA GLU A 165 17.27 -6.86 2.85
C GLU A 165 17.57 -6.51 4.32
N GLY A 166 17.48 -7.46 5.26
CA GLY A 166 17.75 -7.27 6.68
C GLY A 166 16.47 -7.17 7.52
N GLU A 167 16.41 -7.90 8.64
CA GLU A 167 15.33 -7.82 9.63
C GLU A 167 15.07 -6.39 10.11
N ARG A 168 16.12 -5.55 10.09
CA ARG A 168 16.08 -4.16 10.54
C ARG A 168 15.20 -3.28 9.65
N GLU A 169 15.29 -3.42 8.34
CA GLU A 169 14.51 -2.64 7.37
C GLU A 169 13.03 -3.03 7.44
N ARG A 170 12.76 -4.33 7.62
CA ARG A 170 11.40 -4.84 7.83
C ARG A 170 10.82 -4.32 9.15
N ALA A 171 11.58 -4.34 10.24
CA ALA A 171 11.17 -3.76 11.51
C ALA A 171 10.89 -2.25 11.38
N ALA A 172 11.80 -1.50 10.76
CA ALA A 172 11.63 -0.07 10.53
C ALA A 172 10.40 0.24 9.65
N PHE A 173 10.08 -0.63 8.68
CA PHE A 173 8.86 -0.51 7.90
C PHE A 173 7.60 -0.72 8.76
N PHE A 174 7.59 -1.74 9.61
CA PHE A 174 6.48 -1.95 10.55
C PHE A 174 6.31 -0.78 11.51
N ASP A 175 7.40 -0.30 12.11
CA ASP A 175 7.39 0.86 13.00
C ASP A 175 6.80 2.06 12.29
N ALA A 176 7.26 2.35 11.06
CA ALA A 176 6.72 3.43 10.26
C ALA A 176 5.22 3.29 9.99
N LEU A 177 4.72 2.08 9.66
CA LEU A 177 3.28 1.84 9.49
C LEU A 177 2.48 2.13 10.77
N THR A 178 3.05 1.90 11.95
CA THR A 178 2.38 2.19 13.23
C THR A 178 2.38 3.66 13.61
N GLU A 179 3.28 4.43 13.02
CA GLU A 179 3.39 5.88 13.21
C GLU A 179 2.59 6.67 12.18
N LEU A 180 2.08 6.02 11.12
CA LEU A 180 1.25 6.68 10.11
C LEU A 180 -0.06 7.16 10.73
N LYS A 181 -0.24 8.47 10.72
CA LYS A 181 -1.43 9.21 11.14
C LYS A 181 -1.70 10.30 10.12
N ASN A 182 -2.96 10.63 9.87
CA ASN A 182 -3.35 11.71 8.97
C ASN A 182 -3.22 13.08 9.66
#